data_AF-A0A9Y2ATF8-F1
#
_entry.id   AF-A0A9Y2ATF8-F1
#
_cell.length_a   1.000
_cell.length_b   1.000
_cell.length_c   1.000
_cell.angle_alpha   90.00
_cell.angle_beta   90.00
_cell.angle_gamma   90.00
#
_symmetry.space_group_name_H-M   'P 1'
#
loop_
_entity.id
_entity.type
_entity.pdbx_description
1 polymer ?
#
loop_
_entity_poly.entity_id
_entity_poly.type
_entity_poly.pdbx_seq_one_letter_code
_entity_poly.pdbx_strand_id
1 'polypeptide(L)'
;MKPLPILVAVAPICMTLIATPVHSVPPPPPFADGTRQLIRWIPGEARCTDGAVSVVRLQQPFVSIGFARPSPTQSYHFRIDEQGRPLSIANNGGQRLAATADDVGAALAASRFAAGRARTDCHLEYRSQASPLDEAPVADLMAYSLSPISGALPSAAWKRMAPANSTCMAAPRPAPLNRQFPDFDALPATPGARDWTMVGYDLDAKGRPIRARIVEGTGNRALDAASIKAMNASRFTGGARTGCLYPYWRSPATVAAPAPPAGQRSVDASCASDRPWAIAPRLTYPPAYRRRAIEGWAVVAYDVAPWGETGNSRVIASEPSAAFGEQAMQMIRAARKVASSSGATGCIELVRFVIGKEDGSHNGDTPAFPD
;
A
#
# COMPACT_ATOMS: atom_id res chain seq x y z
N MET A 1 -49.74 -71.97 29.29
CA MET A 1 -49.14 -72.37 27.99
C MET A 1 -50.00 -71.79 26.87
N LYS A 2 -49.49 -70.78 26.12
CA LYS A 2 -49.98 -70.26 24.81
C LYS A 2 -51.46 -69.75 24.71
N PRO A 3 -51.83 -68.90 23.74
CA PRO A 3 -51.80 -67.42 23.77
C PRO A 3 -53.20 -66.77 23.57
N LEU A 4 -53.32 -65.43 23.62
CA LEU A 4 -54.33 -64.68 22.84
C LEU A 4 -53.83 -63.22 22.59
N PRO A 5 -54.17 -62.59 21.43
CA PRO A 5 -53.46 -61.43 20.89
C PRO A 5 -54.11 -60.11 21.30
N ILE A 6 -53.30 -59.06 21.44
CA ILE A 6 -53.78 -57.67 21.49
C ILE A 6 -53.29 -56.96 20.22
N LEU A 7 -54.24 -56.55 19.39
CA LEU A 7 -54.06 -55.62 18.29
C LEU A 7 -53.71 -54.25 18.88
N VAL A 8 -52.57 -53.67 18.51
CA VAL A 8 -52.30 -52.24 18.73
C VAL A 8 -52.11 -51.60 17.36
N ALA A 9 -53.02 -50.67 17.05
CA ALA A 9 -53.00 -49.87 15.84
C ALA A 9 -51.78 -48.93 15.83
N VAL A 10 -51.01 -48.95 14.75
CA VAL A 10 -49.91 -48.02 14.51
C VAL A 10 -50.51 -46.76 13.87
N ALA A 11 -50.53 -45.66 14.63
CA ALA A 11 -50.79 -44.34 14.08
C ALA A 11 -49.48 -43.73 13.55
N PRO A 12 -49.45 -43.15 12.34
CA PRO A 12 -48.26 -42.49 11.81
C PRO A 12 -48.03 -41.16 12.53
N ILE A 13 -46.86 -41.02 13.17
CA ILE A 13 -46.37 -39.75 13.70
C ILE A 13 -45.88 -38.92 12.52
N CYS A 14 -46.66 -37.92 12.14
CA CYS A 14 -46.28 -36.91 11.16
C CYS A 14 -45.26 -35.97 11.83
N MET A 15 -43.97 -36.22 11.58
CA MET A 15 -42.87 -35.38 12.08
C MET A 15 -42.76 -34.15 11.17
N THR A 16 -43.38 -33.05 11.58
CA THR A 16 -43.26 -31.74 10.91
C THR A 16 -41.89 -31.14 11.21
N LEU A 17 -41.02 -31.11 10.20
CA LEU A 17 -39.81 -30.27 10.21
C LEU A 17 -40.22 -28.81 10.24
N ILE A 18 -40.00 -28.13 11.36
CA ILE A 18 -40.03 -26.67 11.43
C ILE A 18 -38.71 -26.17 10.84
N ALA A 19 -38.73 -25.75 9.58
CA ALA A 19 -37.62 -25.01 8.99
C ALA A 19 -37.55 -23.63 9.65
N THR A 20 -36.49 -23.38 10.43
CA THR A 20 -36.20 -22.03 10.91
C THR A 20 -35.94 -21.13 9.69
N PRO A 21 -36.66 -20.01 9.52
CA PRO A 21 -36.41 -19.10 8.43
C PRO A 21 -34.98 -18.57 8.57
N VAL A 22 -34.14 -18.91 7.58
CA VAL A 22 -32.83 -18.29 7.40
C VAL A 22 -33.10 -16.80 7.25
N HIS A 23 -32.76 -16.00 8.26
CA HIS A 23 -32.75 -14.56 8.13
C HIS A 23 -31.67 -14.22 7.10
N SER A 24 -32.10 -14.08 5.84
CA SER A 24 -31.29 -13.48 4.81
C SER A 24 -31.03 -12.04 5.25
N VAL A 25 -29.82 -11.78 5.73
CA VAL A 25 -29.33 -10.41 5.92
C VAL A 25 -29.49 -9.71 4.57
N PRO A 26 -30.31 -8.63 4.47
CA PRO A 26 -30.48 -7.93 3.21
C PRO A 26 -29.10 -7.45 2.73
N PRO A 27 -28.81 -7.53 1.42
CA PRO A 27 -27.57 -6.98 0.90
C PRO A 27 -27.48 -5.50 1.32
N PRO A 28 -26.29 -5.02 1.73
CA PRO A 28 -26.12 -3.64 2.13
C PRO A 28 -26.64 -2.74 1.00
N PRO A 29 -27.35 -1.65 1.31
CA PRO A 29 -27.91 -0.77 0.29
C PRO A 29 -26.83 -0.36 -0.72
N PRO A 30 -27.18 -0.20 -2.01
CA PRO A 30 -26.30 0.47 -2.94
C PRO A 30 -25.97 1.85 -2.38
N PHE A 31 -24.68 2.18 -2.23
CA PHE A 31 -24.27 3.49 -1.77
C PHE A 31 -24.68 4.53 -2.81
N ALA A 32 -25.09 5.72 -2.36
CA ALA A 32 -25.45 6.82 -3.25
C ALA A 32 -24.29 7.16 -4.20
N ASP A 33 -24.60 7.17 -5.49
CA ASP A 33 -23.66 7.53 -6.56
C ASP A 33 -22.98 8.88 -6.24
N GLY A 34 -21.65 8.91 -6.30
CA GLY A 34 -20.85 10.13 -6.15
C GLY A 34 -20.33 10.44 -4.73
N THR A 35 -20.59 9.60 -3.73
CA THR A 35 -20.03 9.78 -2.37
C THR A 35 -18.61 9.21 -2.26
N ARG A 36 -17.67 10.00 -1.70
CA ARG A 36 -16.32 9.53 -1.39
C ARG A 36 -16.37 8.49 -0.27
N GLN A 37 -15.68 7.37 -0.47
CA GLN A 37 -15.59 6.26 0.48
C GLN A 37 -14.14 6.03 0.85
N LEU A 38 -13.89 5.70 2.12
CA LEU A 38 -12.63 5.14 2.54
C LEU A 38 -12.57 3.67 2.12
N ILE A 39 -11.50 3.28 1.45
CA ILE A 39 -11.27 1.92 0.95
C ILE A 39 -10.08 1.32 1.71
N ARG A 40 -10.30 0.14 2.27
CA ARG A 40 -9.29 -0.70 2.92
C ARG A 40 -9.20 -2.04 2.19
N TRP A 41 -8.01 -2.61 2.11
CA TRP A 41 -7.78 -3.95 1.58
C TRP A 41 -7.42 -4.89 2.72
N ILE A 42 -8.21 -5.94 2.88
CA ILE A 42 -8.03 -6.95 3.92
C ILE A 42 -7.43 -8.20 3.27
N PRO A 43 -6.23 -8.62 3.67
CA PRO A 43 -5.66 -9.87 3.17
C PRO A 43 -6.41 -11.08 3.72
N GLY A 44 -6.61 -12.07 2.86
CA GLY A 44 -6.99 -13.42 3.24
C GLY A 44 -5.79 -14.26 3.68
N GLU A 45 -5.94 -15.57 3.62
CA GLU A 45 -4.86 -16.52 3.89
C GLU A 45 -3.98 -16.73 2.65
N ALA A 46 -2.65 -16.73 2.84
CA ALA A 46 -1.71 -17.06 1.77
C ALA A 46 -1.54 -18.58 1.64
N ARG A 47 -1.66 -19.10 0.42
CA ARG A 47 -1.57 -20.55 0.12
C ARG A 47 -0.66 -20.80 -1.07
N CYS A 48 0.19 -21.81 -1.01
CA CYS A 48 0.97 -22.31 -2.15
C CYS A 48 0.55 -23.75 -2.48
N THR A 49 1.16 -24.36 -3.49
CA THR A 49 0.83 -25.73 -3.96
C THR A 49 0.80 -26.78 -2.85
N ASP A 50 1.67 -26.65 -1.86
CA ASP A 50 1.87 -27.55 -0.73
C ASP A 50 1.15 -27.09 0.56
N GLY A 51 0.25 -26.11 0.46
CA GLY A 51 -0.67 -25.73 1.53
C GLY A 51 -0.55 -24.29 2.01
N ALA A 52 -1.17 -24.00 3.15
CA ALA A 52 -1.12 -22.69 3.79
C ALA A 52 0.31 -22.31 4.20
N VAL A 53 0.64 -21.01 4.13
CA VAL A 53 1.96 -20.50 4.49
C VAL A 53 1.88 -19.62 5.72
N SER A 54 2.80 -19.86 6.66
CA SER A 54 2.94 -19.00 7.85
C SER A 54 3.48 -17.63 7.47
N VAL A 55 2.75 -16.59 7.87
CA VAL A 55 3.13 -15.20 7.67
C VAL A 55 3.86 -14.69 8.91
N VAL A 56 5.08 -14.20 8.74
CA VAL A 56 5.85 -13.55 9.84
C VAL A 56 5.39 -12.11 10.00
N ARG A 57 5.17 -11.42 8.88
CA ARG A 57 4.69 -10.03 8.86
C ARG A 57 3.96 -9.76 7.56
N LEU A 58 2.67 -9.44 7.64
CA LEU A 58 1.91 -8.95 6.50
C LEU A 58 1.79 -7.44 6.58
N GLN A 59 2.32 -6.74 5.59
CA GLN A 59 2.15 -5.29 5.52
C GLN A 59 0.76 -4.97 5.03
N GLN A 60 0.08 -4.07 5.74
CA GLN A 60 -1.23 -3.59 5.32
C GLN A 60 -1.08 -2.66 4.13
N PRO A 61 -1.89 -2.81 3.07
CA PRO A 61 -2.02 -1.80 2.03
C PRO A 61 -2.49 -0.47 2.62
N PHE A 62 -2.05 0.63 2.03
CA PHE A 62 -2.52 1.94 2.42
C PHE A 62 -4.02 2.07 2.15
N VAL A 63 -4.71 2.67 3.10
CA VAL A 63 -6.09 3.10 2.90
C VAL A 63 -6.14 4.20 1.84
N SER A 64 -7.19 4.17 1.02
CA SER A 64 -7.40 5.17 -0.02
C SER A 64 -8.82 5.74 0.07
N ILE A 65 -9.07 6.81 -0.69
CA ILE A 65 -10.41 7.36 -0.88
C ILE A 65 -10.77 7.27 -2.36
N GLY A 66 -11.96 6.77 -2.65
CA GLY A 66 -12.49 6.64 -4.01
C GLY A 66 -13.95 7.04 -4.10
N PHE A 67 -14.41 7.36 -5.31
CA PHE A 67 -15.82 7.64 -5.59
C PHE A 67 -16.59 6.40 -6.06
N ALA A 68 -15.87 5.35 -6.47
CA ALA A 68 -16.43 4.10 -6.93
C ALA A 68 -15.99 2.98 -5.99
N ARG A 69 -16.89 2.00 -5.79
CA ARG A 69 -16.49 0.74 -5.16
C ARG A 69 -15.45 0.06 -6.06
N PRO A 70 -14.26 -0.28 -5.54
CA PRO A 70 -13.31 -1.07 -6.30
C PRO A 70 -13.89 -2.48 -6.56
N SER A 71 -13.19 -3.27 -7.38
CA SER A 71 -13.44 -4.71 -7.42
C SER A 71 -13.49 -5.25 -5.99
N PRO A 72 -14.49 -6.06 -5.63
CA PRO A 72 -14.61 -6.60 -4.27
C PRO A 72 -13.38 -7.40 -3.86
N THR A 73 -12.62 -7.89 -4.84
CA THR A 73 -11.52 -8.80 -4.66
C THR A 73 -10.38 -8.52 -5.64
N GLN A 74 -9.14 -8.63 -5.15
CA GLN A 74 -7.94 -8.71 -5.96
C GLN A 74 -7.16 -9.96 -5.57
N SER A 75 -6.79 -10.75 -6.57
CA SER A 75 -6.06 -12.00 -6.36
C SER A 75 -4.66 -11.86 -6.90
N TYR A 76 -3.66 -12.13 -6.06
CA TYR A 76 -2.26 -12.08 -6.44
C TYR A 76 -1.68 -13.48 -6.53
N HIS A 77 -0.83 -13.71 -7.53
CA HIS A 77 0.08 -14.84 -7.57
C HIS A 77 1.52 -14.39 -7.35
N PHE A 78 2.33 -15.24 -6.74
CA PHE A 78 3.72 -14.95 -6.42
C PHE A 78 4.46 -16.25 -6.06
N ARG A 79 5.77 -16.14 -5.82
CA ARG A 79 6.60 -17.18 -5.20
C ARG A 79 7.24 -16.62 -3.94
N ILE A 80 7.72 -17.49 -3.05
CA ILE A 80 8.42 -17.10 -1.83
C ILE A 80 9.85 -17.65 -1.90
N ASP A 81 10.86 -16.79 -1.75
CA ASP A 81 12.25 -17.23 -1.66
C ASP A 81 12.59 -17.86 -0.30
N GLU A 82 13.80 -18.41 -0.17
CA GLU A 82 14.22 -19.11 1.05
C GLU A 82 14.27 -18.18 2.28
N GLN A 83 14.40 -16.87 2.06
CA GLN A 83 14.40 -15.84 3.09
C GLN A 83 12.97 -15.37 3.44
N GLY A 84 11.94 -15.99 2.85
CA GLY A 84 10.55 -15.64 3.10
C GLY A 84 10.09 -14.37 2.39
N ARG A 85 10.79 -13.90 1.34
CA ARG A 85 10.37 -12.73 0.55
C ARG A 85 9.45 -13.16 -0.58
N PRO A 86 8.31 -12.47 -0.76
CA PRO A 86 7.45 -12.67 -1.93
C PRO A 86 8.07 -12.01 -3.16
N LEU A 87 8.12 -12.77 -4.25
CA LEU A 87 8.74 -12.43 -5.53
C LEU A 87 7.82 -12.82 -6.69
N SER A 88 8.10 -12.33 -7.89
CA SER A 88 7.30 -12.55 -9.11
C SER A 88 5.82 -12.21 -8.90
N ILE A 89 5.54 -11.12 -8.18
CA ILE A 89 4.19 -10.73 -7.79
C ILE A 89 3.42 -10.20 -9.01
N ALA A 90 2.21 -10.72 -9.23
CA ALA A 90 1.29 -10.21 -10.24
C ALA A 90 -0.19 -10.44 -9.88
N ASN A 91 -1.07 -9.59 -10.39
CA ASN A 91 -2.51 -9.62 -10.13
C ASN A 91 -3.24 -10.43 -11.23
N ASN A 92 -4.15 -11.33 -10.83
CA ASN A 92 -4.91 -12.24 -11.68
C ASN A 92 -6.29 -11.71 -12.11
N GLY A 93 -6.81 -10.66 -11.47
CA GLY A 93 -8.20 -10.18 -11.65
C GLY A 93 -8.31 -9.08 -12.70
N GLY A 94 -8.95 -9.38 -13.83
CA GLY A 94 -9.09 -8.53 -15.02
C GLY A 94 -9.59 -7.09 -14.82
N GLN A 95 -9.36 -6.30 -15.89
CA GLN A 95 -9.46 -4.85 -16.04
C GLN A 95 -8.38 -4.02 -15.31
N ARG A 96 -7.34 -3.68 -16.08
CA ARG A 96 -6.42 -2.55 -15.85
C ARG A 96 -7.21 -1.23 -15.91
N LEU A 97 -8.04 -0.93 -14.92
CA LEU A 97 -8.56 0.42 -14.76
C LEU A 97 -7.42 1.31 -14.27
N ALA A 98 -6.90 2.06 -15.25
CA ALA A 98 -6.03 3.23 -15.19
C ALA A 98 -5.45 3.62 -13.80
N ALA A 99 -4.14 3.46 -13.69
CA ALA A 99 -3.23 4.53 -13.27
C ALA A 99 -3.32 5.11 -11.84
N THR A 100 -3.99 4.46 -10.89
CA THR A 100 -3.78 4.74 -9.46
C THR A 100 -3.11 3.55 -8.77
N ALA A 101 -1.78 3.56 -8.84
CA ALA A 101 -0.82 2.95 -7.92
C ALA A 101 -1.43 2.01 -6.87
N ASP A 102 -1.77 0.78 -7.30
CA ASP A 102 -2.27 -0.26 -6.41
C ASP A 102 -1.20 -0.60 -5.39
N ASP A 103 -1.42 -0.13 -4.16
CA ASP A 103 -0.52 -0.32 -3.06
C ASP A 103 -0.53 -1.77 -2.55
N VAL A 104 -1.53 -2.59 -2.95
CA VAL A 104 -1.67 -3.98 -2.49
C VAL A 104 -0.46 -4.83 -2.91
N GLY A 105 -0.07 -4.80 -4.18
CA GLY A 105 1.11 -5.54 -4.66
C GLY A 105 2.42 -5.07 -4.01
N ALA A 106 2.54 -3.76 -3.75
CA ALA A 106 3.72 -3.19 -3.08
C ALA A 106 3.75 -3.54 -1.58
N ALA A 107 2.59 -3.58 -0.91
CA ALA A 107 2.45 -4.07 0.45
C ALA A 107 2.83 -5.54 0.55
N LEU A 108 2.39 -6.37 -0.42
CA LEU A 108 2.80 -7.76 -0.50
C LEU A 108 4.32 -7.87 -0.66
N ALA A 109 4.95 -7.12 -1.57
CA ALA A 109 6.42 -7.09 -1.73
C ALA A 109 7.18 -6.69 -0.44
N ALA A 110 6.57 -5.82 0.38
CA ALA A 110 7.11 -5.41 1.69
C ALA A 110 6.87 -6.45 2.81
N SER A 111 6.08 -7.48 2.57
CA SER A 111 5.72 -8.51 3.56
C SER A 111 6.79 -9.59 3.70
N ARG A 112 6.70 -10.38 4.78
CA ARG A 112 7.62 -11.48 5.09
C ARG A 112 6.85 -12.73 5.52
N PHE A 113 7.19 -13.84 4.90
CA PHE A 113 6.71 -15.18 5.23
C PHE A 113 7.79 -15.90 6.04
N ALA A 114 7.43 -17.06 6.63
CA ALA A 114 8.41 -17.89 7.31
C ALA A 114 9.53 -18.29 6.34
N ALA A 115 10.78 -18.10 6.76
CA ALA A 115 11.94 -18.55 6.02
C ALA A 115 12.00 -20.08 5.99
N GLY A 116 12.69 -20.64 4.99
CA GLY A 116 12.81 -22.08 4.80
C GLY A 116 12.91 -22.46 3.33
N ARG A 117 12.22 -23.54 2.94
CA ARG A 117 12.19 -23.97 1.54
C ARG A 117 11.47 -22.92 0.68
N ALA A 118 12.06 -22.58 -0.46
CA ALA A 118 11.40 -21.76 -1.47
C ALA A 118 10.06 -22.39 -1.94
N ARG A 119 9.06 -21.55 -2.16
CA ARG A 119 7.68 -21.94 -2.52
C ARG A 119 7.30 -21.30 -3.83
N THR A 120 6.60 -22.03 -4.68
CA THR A 120 6.07 -21.54 -5.96
C THR A 120 4.56 -21.57 -5.96
N ASP A 121 3.96 -20.90 -6.95
CA ASP A 121 2.50 -20.89 -7.19
C ASP A 121 1.69 -20.54 -5.95
N CYS A 122 2.17 -19.51 -5.24
CA CYS A 122 1.51 -18.96 -4.08
C CYS A 122 0.43 -17.98 -4.53
N HIS A 123 -0.69 -17.99 -3.81
CA HIS A 123 -1.84 -17.14 -4.04
C HIS A 123 -2.26 -16.44 -2.75
N LEU A 124 -2.66 -15.18 -2.89
CA LEU A 124 -3.24 -14.40 -1.80
C LEU A 124 -4.37 -13.53 -2.36
N GLU A 125 -5.53 -13.63 -1.74
CA GLU A 125 -6.70 -12.83 -2.06
C GLU A 125 -6.79 -11.64 -1.10
N TYR A 126 -7.02 -10.44 -1.64
CA TYR A 126 -7.35 -9.24 -0.88
C TYR A 126 -8.81 -8.87 -1.13
N ARG A 127 -9.54 -8.59 -0.06
CA ARG A 127 -10.93 -8.13 -0.12
C ARG A 127 -10.99 -6.64 0.15
N SER A 128 -11.68 -5.91 -0.71
CA SER A 128 -11.91 -4.50 -0.46
C SER A 128 -13.03 -4.34 0.57
N GLN A 129 -12.82 -3.49 1.56
CA GLN A 129 -13.85 -2.96 2.43
C GLN A 129 -13.97 -1.46 2.17
N ALA A 130 -15.13 -1.03 1.69
CA ALA A 130 -15.44 0.38 1.49
C ALA A 130 -16.41 0.85 2.59
N SER A 131 -16.13 2.00 3.18
CA SER A 131 -16.97 2.63 4.19
C SER A 131 -17.20 4.10 3.85
N PRO A 132 -18.43 4.61 4.01
CA PRO A 132 -18.68 6.05 4.00
C PRO A 132 -17.73 6.80 4.95
N LEU A 133 -17.30 8.02 4.59
CA LEU A 133 -16.33 8.78 5.39
C LEU A 133 -16.83 9.17 6.79
N ASP A 134 -18.14 9.14 7.03
CA ASP A 134 -18.81 9.36 8.31
C ASP A 134 -18.95 8.09 9.17
N GLU A 135 -18.80 6.92 8.57
CA GLU A 135 -18.81 5.62 9.24
C GLU A 135 -17.41 4.99 9.35
N ALA A 136 -16.46 5.46 8.55
CA ALA A 136 -15.10 4.93 8.50
C ALA A 136 -14.44 4.91 9.90
N PRO A 137 -13.62 3.89 10.24
CA PRO A 137 -12.88 3.88 11.48
C PRO A 137 -11.98 5.12 11.64
N VAL A 138 -11.98 5.75 12.81
CA VAL A 138 -11.18 6.97 13.06
C VAL A 138 -9.68 6.70 12.88
N ALA A 139 -9.19 5.52 13.29
CA ALA A 139 -7.81 5.10 13.09
C ALA A 139 -7.41 5.08 11.60
N ASP A 140 -8.33 4.65 10.73
CA ASP A 140 -8.07 4.62 9.29
C ASP A 140 -8.10 6.03 8.68
N LEU A 141 -8.96 6.93 9.18
CA LEU A 141 -8.92 8.35 8.79
C LEU A 141 -7.59 9.00 9.20
N MET A 142 -7.09 8.69 10.41
CA MET A 142 -5.77 9.11 10.86
C MET A 142 -4.69 8.56 9.93
N ALA A 143 -4.68 7.25 9.67
CA ALA A 143 -3.74 6.62 8.74
C ALA A 143 -3.75 7.30 7.36
N TYR A 144 -4.93 7.58 6.81
CA TYR A 144 -5.10 8.24 5.52
C TYR A 144 -4.52 9.66 5.51
N SER A 145 -4.72 10.43 6.59
CA SER A 145 -4.24 11.82 6.69
C SER A 145 -2.71 11.93 6.56
N LEU A 146 -1.98 10.86 6.88
CA LEU A 146 -0.52 10.79 6.75
C LEU A 146 -0.04 10.34 5.37
N SER A 147 -0.92 9.80 4.53
CA SER A 147 -0.59 9.32 3.18
C SER A 147 -1.78 9.53 2.25
N PRO A 148 -2.13 10.79 1.91
CA PRO A 148 -3.30 11.13 1.08
C PRO A 148 -3.07 10.81 -0.40
N ILE A 149 -2.84 9.53 -0.71
CA ILE A 149 -2.45 9.02 -2.04
C ILE A 149 -3.52 9.24 -3.12
N SER A 150 -4.74 9.55 -2.71
CA SER A 150 -5.92 9.76 -3.58
C SER A 150 -6.58 11.11 -3.32
N GLY A 151 -5.82 12.09 -2.84
CA GLY A 151 -6.26 13.47 -2.63
C GLY A 151 -6.54 13.86 -1.18
N ALA A 152 -6.84 15.14 -0.94
CA ALA A 152 -7.01 15.67 0.40
C ALA A 152 -8.21 15.06 1.14
N LEU A 153 -8.03 14.84 2.45
CA LEU A 153 -9.09 14.41 3.36
C LEU A 153 -10.12 15.54 3.53
N PRO A 154 -11.43 15.29 3.31
CA PRO A 154 -12.45 16.32 3.49
C PRO A 154 -12.54 16.85 4.92
N SER A 155 -12.95 18.10 5.10
CA SER A 155 -13.06 18.74 6.42
C SER A 155 -14.00 17.99 7.38
N ALA A 156 -15.04 17.34 6.87
CA ALA A 156 -15.93 16.48 7.66
C ALA A 156 -15.17 15.30 8.30
N ALA A 157 -14.26 14.66 7.56
CA ALA A 157 -13.43 13.57 8.08
C ALA A 157 -12.38 14.07 9.09
N TRP A 158 -11.81 15.26 8.87
CA TRP A 158 -10.95 15.91 9.87
C TRP A 158 -11.67 16.16 11.21
N LYS A 159 -12.93 16.61 11.16
CA LYS A 159 -13.76 16.81 12.37
C LYS A 159 -13.99 15.51 13.14
N ARG A 160 -14.13 14.37 12.45
CA ARG A 160 -14.29 13.05 13.09
C ARG A 160 -13.06 12.57 13.83
N MET A 161 -11.87 12.96 13.36
CA MET A 161 -10.62 12.63 14.04
C MET A 161 -10.44 13.42 15.34
N ALA A 162 -10.99 14.64 15.41
CA ALA A 162 -10.86 15.49 16.58
C ALA A 162 -11.58 14.87 17.81
N PRO A 163 -10.95 14.87 19.00
CA PRO A 163 -11.63 14.46 20.23
C PRO A 163 -12.91 15.26 20.47
N ALA A 164 -13.88 14.67 21.18
CA ALA A 164 -15.08 15.37 21.60
C ALA A 164 -14.72 16.67 22.33
N ASN A 165 -15.40 17.77 22.00
CA ASN A 165 -15.15 19.11 22.54
C ASN A 165 -13.73 19.66 22.26
N SER A 166 -13.05 19.18 21.21
CA SER A 166 -11.80 19.78 20.75
C SER A 166 -12.02 21.23 20.33
N THR A 167 -11.17 22.12 20.83
CA THR A 167 -11.13 23.53 20.45
C THR A 167 -9.97 23.85 19.52
N CYS A 168 -9.12 22.86 19.21
CA CYS A 168 -7.88 23.07 18.47
C CYS A 168 -8.09 23.56 17.04
N MET A 169 -9.20 23.15 16.41
CA MET A 169 -9.57 23.53 15.05
C MET A 169 -10.36 24.84 14.99
N ALA A 170 -10.74 25.42 16.13
CA ALA A 170 -11.49 26.67 16.18
C ALA A 170 -10.60 27.87 15.83
N ALA A 171 -11.18 28.86 15.14
CA ALA A 171 -10.49 30.10 14.81
C ALA A 171 -10.32 31.01 16.05
N PRO A 172 -9.20 31.72 16.20
CA PRO A 172 -7.96 31.55 15.44
C PRO A 172 -7.28 30.21 15.82
N ARG A 173 -6.80 29.49 14.80
CA ARG A 173 -6.08 28.22 15.00
C ARG A 173 -4.69 28.51 15.61
N PRO A 174 -4.19 27.66 16.51
CA PRO A 174 -2.85 27.85 17.07
C PRO A 174 -1.77 27.74 15.99
N ALA A 175 -1.03 28.81 15.74
CA ALA A 175 0.09 28.77 14.81
C ALA A 175 1.35 28.25 15.54
N PRO A 176 2.16 27.38 14.91
CA PRO A 176 3.43 26.95 15.49
C PRO A 176 4.40 28.14 15.56
N LEU A 177 4.98 28.39 16.74
CA LEU A 177 6.10 29.32 16.92
C LEU A 177 7.44 28.59 16.79
N ASN A 178 7.49 27.36 17.31
CA ASN A 178 8.60 26.44 17.14
C ASN A 178 8.04 25.03 17.08
N ARG A 179 8.39 24.28 16.03
CA ARG A 179 8.01 22.88 15.89
C ARG A 179 9.25 22.02 15.99
N GLN A 180 9.26 21.15 16.99
CA GLN A 180 10.35 20.20 17.20
C GLN A 180 10.00 18.88 16.52
N PHE A 181 11.02 18.23 15.98
CA PHE A 181 10.91 16.94 15.29
C PHE A 181 11.89 15.93 15.91
N PRO A 182 11.52 14.65 15.96
CA PRO A 182 12.49 13.57 16.21
C PRO A 182 13.66 13.63 15.23
N ASP A 183 14.83 13.16 15.67
CA ASP A 183 15.87 12.72 14.74
C ASP A 183 15.42 11.40 14.11
N PHE A 184 14.74 11.49 12.97
CA PHE A 184 14.12 10.33 12.32
C PHE A 184 15.17 9.32 11.82
N ASP A 185 16.37 9.76 11.44
CA ASP A 185 17.40 8.86 10.92
C ASP A 185 17.99 7.96 12.01
N ALA A 186 18.00 8.44 13.26
CA ALA A 186 18.37 7.64 14.42
C ALA A 186 17.28 6.63 14.85
N LEU A 187 16.05 6.73 14.33
CA LEU A 187 14.95 5.83 14.69
C LEU A 187 14.94 4.57 13.83
N PRO A 188 14.63 3.40 14.42
CA PRO A 188 14.43 2.18 13.66
C PRO A 188 13.29 2.35 12.67
N ALA A 189 13.56 2.03 11.41
CA ALA A 189 12.60 2.08 10.32
C ALA A 189 12.19 0.68 9.89
N THR A 190 10.89 0.49 9.62
CA THR A 190 10.38 -0.78 9.11
C THR A 190 10.63 -0.92 7.61
N PRO A 191 11.22 -2.02 7.12
CA PRO A 191 11.39 -2.25 5.69
C PRO A 191 10.05 -2.25 4.96
N GLY A 192 9.91 -1.41 3.94
CA GLY A 192 8.70 -1.44 3.10
C GLY A 192 7.44 -0.81 3.72
N ALA A 193 7.52 -0.28 4.94
CA ALA A 193 6.39 0.30 5.66
C ALA A 193 6.74 1.64 6.30
N ARG A 194 5.83 2.60 6.16
CA ARG A 194 5.90 3.88 6.86
C ARG A 194 5.36 3.67 8.27
N ASP A 195 6.23 3.82 9.26
CA ASP A 195 5.78 3.88 10.65
C ASP A 195 5.24 5.27 10.94
N TRP A 196 4.14 5.35 11.68
CA TRP A 196 3.57 6.62 12.09
C TRP A 196 2.95 6.55 13.47
N THR A 197 2.80 7.73 14.06
CA THR A 197 2.13 7.94 15.33
C THR A 197 1.37 9.27 15.32
N MET A 198 0.18 9.28 15.88
CA MET A 198 -0.65 10.46 16.09
C MET A 198 -0.54 10.87 17.55
N VAL A 199 0.05 12.05 17.80
CA VAL A 199 0.15 12.61 19.14
C VAL A 199 -1.06 13.50 19.40
N GLY A 200 -1.80 13.17 20.46
CA GLY A 200 -2.85 14.02 21.03
C GLY A 200 -2.29 14.86 22.16
N TYR A 201 -2.64 16.15 22.18
CA TYR A 201 -2.16 17.09 23.20
C TYR A 201 -3.16 18.25 23.39
N ASP A 202 -2.95 19.03 24.43
CA ASP A 202 -3.66 20.29 24.68
C ASP A 202 -2.66 21.44 24.75
N LEU A 203 -3.14 22.67 24.69
CA LEU A 203 -2.33 23.86 24.89
C LEU A 203 -2.72 24.58 26.17
N ASP A 204 -1.73 25.00 26.95
CA ASP A 204 -1.94 25.96 28.03
C ASP A 204 -2.20 27.39 27.50
N ALA A 205 -2.49 28.33 28.40
CA ALA A 205 -2.75 29.72 28.02
C ALA A 205 -1.57 30.40 27.28
N LYS A 206 -0.34 29.90 27.45
CA LYS A 206 0.87 30.41 26.80
C LYS A 206 1.22 29.66 25.50
N GLY A 207 0.36 28.75 25.04
CA GLY A 207 0.59 27.96 23.83
C GLY A 207 1.63 26.84 24.02
N ARG A 208 1.86 26.37 25.25
CA ARG A 208 2.72 25.22 25.53
C ARG A 208 1.92 23.92 25.47
N PRO A 209 2.41 22.89 24.75
CA PRO A 209 1.81 21.56 24.78
C PRO A 209 1.80 20.97 26.19
N ILE A 210 0.65 20.45 26.59
CA ILE A 210 0.43 19.72 27.85
C ILE A 210 -0.37 18.44 27.55
N ARG A 211 -0.29 17.46 28.46
CA ARG A 211 -1.03 16.18 28.35
C ARG A 211 -0.80 15.45 27.02
N ALA A 212 0.41 15.57 26.47
CA ALA A 212 0.81 14.87 25.25
C ALA A 212 0.76 13.35 25.46
N ARG A 213 0.11 12.63 24.54
CA ARG A 213 -0.06 11.18 24.56
C ARG A 213 -0.20 10.63 23.15
N ILE A 214 0.10 9.35 22.97
CA ILE A 214 -0.19 8.65 21.71
C ILE A 214 -1.69 8.37 21.65
N VAL A 215 -2.31 8.72 20.53
CA VAL A 215 -3.73 8.47 20.26
C VAL A 215 -3.89 7.24 19.39
N GLU A 216 -3.07 7.10 18.36
CA GLU A 216 -3.08 5.99 17.42
C GLU A 216 -1.72 5.89 16.71
N GLY A 217 -1.37 4.73 16.18
CA GLY A 217 -0.18 4.58 15.35
C GLY A 217 0.13 3.14 14.95
N THR A 218 1.26 2.97 14.31
CA THR A 218 1.78 1.67 13.85
C THR A 218 2.43 0.83 14.96
N GLY A 219 2.57 1.37 16.17
CA GLY A 219 3.16 0.68 17.32
C GLY A 219 4.70 0.73 17.39
N ASN A 220 5.36 1.59 16.61
CA ASN A 220 6.80 1.82 16.73
C ASN A 220 7.11 2.61 18.01
N ARG A 221 7.45 1.91 19.10
CA ARG A 221 7.67 2.50 20.43
C ARG A 221 8.78 3.55 20.48
N ALA A 222 9.80 3.41 19.62
CA ALA A 222 10.89 4.40 19.54
C ALA A 222 10.39 5.70 18.92
N LEU A 223 9.60 5.61 17.84
CA LEU A 223 8.92 6.76 17.23
C LEU A 223 7.93 7.40 18.21
N ASP A 224 7.15 6.60 18.94
CA ASP A 224 6.19 7.11 19.94
C ASP A 224 6.90 7.95 21.01
N ALA A 225 7.94 7.42 21.64
CA ALA A 225 8.69 8.11 22.68
C ALA A 225 9.34 9.41 22.16
N ALA A 226 9.94 9.36 20.96
CA ALA A 226 10.57 10.53 20.35
C ALA A 226 9.53 11.59 19.97
N SER A 227 8.34 11.18 19.52
CA SER A 227 7.24 12.08 19.12
C SER A 227 6.64 12.81 20.32
N ILE A 228 6.47 12.13 21.47
CA ILE A 228 6.05 12.78 22.72
C ILE A 228 7.09 13.82 23.17
N LYS A 229 8.37 13.45 23.13
CA LYS A 229 9.47 14.37 23.48
C LYS A 229 9.46 15.61 22.58
N ALA A 230 9.32 15.41 21.26
CA ALA A 230 9.25 16.50 20.28
C ALA A 230 8.02 17.39 20.51
N MET A 231 6.85 16.81 20.77
CA MET A 231 5.64 17.60 21.04
C MET A 231 5.80 18.46 22.31
N ASN A 232 6.28 17.90 23.41
CA ASN A 232 6.49 18.64 24.66
C ASN A 232 7.51 19.79 24.53
N ALA A 233 8.46 19.67 23.60
CA ALA A 233 9.44 20.70 23.30
C ALA A 233 8.94 21.77 22.31
N SER A 234 7.82 21.52 21.62
CA SER A 234 7.23 22.46 20.64
C SER A 234 6.50 23.63 21.32
N ARG A 235 6.29 24.73 20.59
CA ARG A 235 5.60 25.95 21.07
C ARG A 235 4.65 26.49 20.01
N PHE A 236 3.50 26.98 20.44
CA PHE A 236 2.46 27.55 19.61
C PHE A 236 2.08 28.95 20.11
N THR A 237 1.32 29.69 19.30
CA THR A 237 0.72 30.95 19.73
C THR A 237 -0.12 30.75 20.99
N GLY A 238 -0.21 31.78 21.83
CA GLY A 238 -0.97 31.73 23.07
C GLY A 238 -2.46 31.43 22.88
N GLY A 239 -3.10 31.02 23.97
CA GLY A 239 -4.51 30.60 24.00
C GLY A 239 -4.66 29.13 24.35
N ALA A 240 -5.40 28.85 25.42
CA ALA A 240 -5.66 27.48 25.83
C ALA A 240 -6.51 26.76 24.78
N ARG A 241 -6.14 25.51 24.49
CA ARG A 241 -6.82 24.64 23.53
C ARG A 241 -6.87 23.21 24.03
N THR A 242 -7.88 22.49 23.60
CA THR A 242 -8.10 21.09 23.95
C THR A 242 -8.21 20.23 22.70
N GLY A 243 -7.74 18.99 22.79
CA GLY A 243 -7.91 17.97 21.75
C GLY A 243 -7.17 18.28 20.45
N CYS A 244 -5.96 18.81 20.54
CA CYS A 244 -5.08 18.96 19.38
C CYS A 244 -4.49 17.61 18.96
N LEU A 245 -4.20 17.48 17.67
CA LEU A 245 -3.60 16.30 17.05
C LEU A 245 -2.44 16.71 16.16
N TYR A 246 -1.34 15.95 16.21
CA TYR A 246 -0.21 16.15 15.31
C TYR A 246 0.42 14.80 14.93
N PRO A 247 0.56 14.49 13.63
CA PRO A 247 1.20 13.27 13.18
C PRO A 247 2.72 13.42 13.12
N TYR A 248 3.42 12.35 13.50
CA TYR A 248 4.83 12.13 13.20
C TYR A 248 4.97 10.81 12.45
N TRP A 249 5.93 10.72 11.51
CA TRP A 249 6.15 9.51 10.74
C TRP A 249 7.62 9.28 10.43
N ARG A 250 7.98 8.01 10.31
CA ARG A 250 9.30 7.56 9.86
C ARG A 250 9.15 6.96 8.47
N SER A 251 9.96 7.47 7.53
CA SER A 251 10.05 6.88 6.19
C SER A 251 10.43 5.40 6.26
N PRO A 252 9.99 4.57 5.31
CA PRO A 252 10.35 3.15 5.28
C PRO A 252 11.86 2.94 5.22
N ALA A 253 12.34 1.83 5.77
CA ALA A 253 13.65 1.33 5.38
C ALA A 253 13.57 0.71 3.98
N THR A 254 14.66 0.80 3.22
CA THR A 254 14.74 0.26 1.86
C THR A 254 14.58 -1.26 1.87
N VAL A 255 13.72 -1.78 1.00
CA VAL A 255 13.68 -3.21 0.66
C VAL A 255 14.55 -3.41 -0.58
N ALA A 256 15.73 -3.99 -0.39
CA ALA A 256 16.69 -4.20 -1.46
C ALA A 256 16.14 -5.13 -2.56
N ALA A 257 16.48 -4.83 -3.80
CA ALA A 257 16.10 -5.62 -4.95
C ALA A 257 16.67 -7.05 -4.85
N PRO A 258 15.95 -8.07 -5.32
CA PRO A 258 16.53 -9.40 -5.53
C PRO A 258 17.67 -9.35 -6.56
N ALA A 259 18.56 -10.32 -6.53
CA ALA A 259 19.62 -10.43 -7.54
C ALA A 259 19.01 -10.57 -8.95
N PRO A 260 19.46 -9.78 -9.94
CA PRO A 260 19.02 -9.95 -11.32
C PRO A 260 19.62 -11.23 -11.94
N PRO A 261 18.99 -11.80 -12.99
CA PRO A 261 19.53 -12.95 -13.68
C PRO A 261 20.89 -12.61 -14.32
N ALA A 262 21.84 -13.54 -14.22
CA ALA A 262 23.15 -13.41 -14.85
C ALA A 262 23.06 -13.71 -16.37
N GLY A 263 23.90 -13.04 -17.17
CA GLY A 263 24.14 -13.41 -18.57
C GLY A 263 23.06 -13.01 -19.58
N GLN A 264 22.03 -12.27 -19.19
CA GLN A 264 21.01 -11.81 -20.12
C GLN A 264 21.52 -10.60 -20.92
N ARG A 265 21.83 -10.84 -22.21
CA ARG A 265 22.41 -9.84 -23.13
C ARG A 265 21.81 -9.96 -24.53
N SER A 266 21.81 -8.85 -25.27
CA SER A 266 21.48 -8.84 -26.69
C SER A 266 22.39 -9.83 -27.45
N VAL A 267 21.79 -10.61 -28.35
CA VAL A 267 22.53 -11.56 -29.20
C VAL A 267 22.95 -10.91 -30.52
N ASP A 268 22.18 -9.90 -30.97
CA ASP A 268 22.49 -9.12 -32.16
C ASP A 268 23.54 -8.03 -31.85
N ALA A 269 24.62 -8.02 -32.62
CA ALA A 269 25.65 -6.99 -32.55
C ALA A 269 25.12 -5.58 -32.90
N SER A 270 24.03 -5.48 -33.66
CA SER A 270 23.37 -4.22 -34.00
C SER A 270 22.70 -3.53 -32.80
N CYS A 271 22.44 -4.29 -31.73
CA CYS A 271 21.94 -3.84 -30.43
C CYS A 271 23.05 -3.43 -29.46
N ALA A 272 24.25 -3.11 -29.96
CA ALA A 272 25.38 -2.75 -29.13
C ALA A 272 24.99 -1.70 -28.07
N SER A 273 25.30 -2.01 -26.80
CA SER A 273 24.87 -1.23 -25.64
C SER A 273 25.44 0.19 -25.61
N ASP A 274 26.48 0.44 -26.39
CA ASP A 274 27.13 1.74 -26.58
C ASP A 274 26.43 2.65 -27.59
N ARG A 275 25.43 2.15 -28.35
CA ARG A 275 24.65 3.00 -29.26
C ARG A 275 23.96 4.12 -28.49
N PRO A 276 24.24 5.40 -28.80
CA PRO A 276 23.72 6.52 -28.04
C PRO A 276 22.20 6.66 -28.18
N TRP A 277 21.58 7.18 -27.13
CA TRP A 277 20.18 7.58 -27.14
C TRP A 277 20.05 8.99 -27.71
N ALA A 278 19.18 9.17 -28.70
CA ALA A 278 18.74 10.50 -29.12
C ALA A 278 17.77 11.10 -28.08
N ILE A 279 16.92 10.25 -27.50
CA ILE A 279 16.08 10.55 -26.34
C ILE A 279 16.30 9.42 -25.35
N ALA A 280 17.03 9.70 -24.27
CA ALA A 280 17.33 8.70 -23.26
C ALA A 280 16.07 8.32 -22.46
N PRO A 281 15.93 7.04 -22.05
CA PRO A 281 14.87 6.66 -21.13
C PRO A 281 15.03 7.41 -19.81
N ARG A 282 13.95 8.01 -19.33
CA ARG A 282 13.90 8.63 -17.99
C ARG A 282 13.46 7.60 -16.98
N LEU A 283 14.20 7.45 -15.89
CA LEU A 283 13.82 6.53 -14.81
C LEU A 283 12.54 7.04 -14.13
N THR A 284 11.43 6.36 -14.39
CA THR A 284 10.15 6.61 -13.74
C THR A 284 9.85 5.42 -12.84
N TYR A 285 9.80 5.64 -11.53
CA TYR A 285 9.58 4.57 -10.55
C TYR A 285 8.09 4.18 -10.47
N PRO A 286 7.73 2.89 -10.31
CA PRO A 286 6.37 2.51 -9.94
C PRO A 286 5.94 3.21 -8.63
N PRO A 287 4.93 4.11 -8.62
CA PRO A 287 4.72 5.01 -7.49
C PRO A 287 4.46 4.31 -6.16
N ALA A 288 3.71 3.19 -6.15
CA ALA A 288 3.46 2.40 -4.94
C ALA A 288 4.74 1.82 -4.33
N TYR A 289 5.64 1.31 -5.16
CA TYR A 289 6.91 0.74 -4.73
C TYR A 289 7.87 1.82 -4.26
N ARG A 290 7.87 3.00 -4.90
CA ARG A 290 8.65 4.17 -4.43
C ARG A 290 8.20 4.61 -3.03
N ARG A 291 6.90 4.73 -2.78
CA ARG A 291 6.36 5.12 -1.46
C ARG A 291 6.78 4.17 -0.34
N ARG A 292 6.99 2.90 -0.67
CA ARG A 292 7.45 1.85 0.25
C ARG A 292 8.96 1.65 0.23
N ALA A 293 9.73 2.44 -0.52
CA ALA A 293 11.17 2.28 -0.69
C ALA A 293 11.58 0.84 -1.12
N ILE A 294 10.81 0.23 -2.03
CA ILE A 294 11.07 -1.12 -2.54
C ILE A 294 11.83 -1.00 -3.84
N GLU A 295 13.04 -1.55 -3.87
CA GLU A 295 13.89 -1.65 -5.05
C GLU A 295 13.52 -2.85 -5.92
N GLY A 296 13.85 -2.74 -7.21
CA GLY A 296 13.51 -3.76 -8.18
C GLY A 296 14.31 -3.65 -9.46
N TRP A 297 14.04 -4.55 -10.38
CA TRP A 297 14.63 -4.54 -11.71
C TRP A 297 13.68 -5.14 -12.73
N ALA A 298 13.92 -4.82 -13.99
CA ALA A 298 13.24 -5.44 -15.12
C ALA A 298 14.22 -5.64 -16.27
N VAL A 299 14.08 -6.78 -16.95
CA VAL A 299 14.75 -7.07 -18.21
C VAL A 299 13.72 -6.91 -19.33
N VAL A 300 14.00 -6.03 -20.28
CA VAL A 300 13.10 -5.71 -21.39
C VAL A 300 13.79 -6.06 -22.71
N ALA A 301 13.10 -6.81 -23.56
CA ALA A 301 13.48 -6.98 -24.96
C ALA A 301 12.76 -5.94 -25.83
N TYR A 302 13.42 -5.41 -26.85
CA TYR A 302 12.88 -4.42 -27.78
C TYR A 302 13.62 -4.45 -29.12
N ASP A 303 13.00 -3.87 -30.14
CA ASP A 303 13.60 -3.64 -31.46
C ASP A 303 13.83 -2.13 -31.67
N VAL A 304 14.71 -1.79 -32.60
CA VAL A 304 15.04 -0.41 -32.98
C VAL A 304 14.90 -0.26 -34.50
N ALA A 305 14.05 0.64 -34.95
CA ALA A 305 13.92 0.97 -36.36
C ALA A 305 15.14 1.76 -36.87
N PRO A 306 15.43 1.80 -38.19
CA PRO A 306 16.53 2.62 -38.75
C PRO A 306 16.45 4.11 -38.36
N TRP A 307 15.26 4.68 -38.20
CA TRP A 307 15.07 6.06 -37.73
C TRP A 307 15.14 6.23 -36.20
N GLY A 308 15.55 5.18 -35.48
CA GLY A 308 15.86 5.19 -34.04
C GLY A 308 14.70 4.90 -33.11
N GLU A 309 13.48 4.77 -33.62
CA GLU A 309 12.30 4.46 -32.80
C GLU A 309 12.37 3.06 -32.19
N THR A 310 12.00 2.95 -30.92
CA THR A 310 11.93 1.66 -30.23
C THR A 310 10.56 1.03 -30.43
N GLY A 311 10.53 -0.28 -30.72
CA GLY A 311 9.31 -1.03 -31.03
C GLY A 311 9.33 -2.44 -30.45
N ASN A 312 8.23 -3.17 -30.63
CA ASN A 312 8.09 -4.59 -30.24
C ASN A 312 8.57 -4.92 -28.81
N SER A 313 8.41 -3.96 -27.88
CA SER A 313 8.94 -4.10 -26.53
C SER A 313 8.10 -5.03 -25.67
N ARG A 314 8.80 -5.94 -24.98
CA ARG A 314 8.22 -6.95 -24.09
C ARG A 314 9.11 -7.15 -22.86
N VAL A 315 8.48 -7.44 -21.72
CA VAL A 315 9.19 -7.80 -20.49
C VAL A 315 9.65 -9.26 -20.61
N ILE A 316 10.92 -9.52 -20.33
CA ILE A 316 11.45 -10.89 -20.22
C ILE A 316 11.33 -11.39 -18.78
N ALA A 317 11.72 -10.56 -17.80
CA ALA A 317 11.63 -10.86 -16.39
C ALA A 317 11.59 -9.55 -15.58
N SER A 318 11.01 -9.59 -14.39
CA SER A 318 11.03 -8.45 -13.47
C SER A 318 10.81 -8.91 -12.04
N GLU A 319 11.48 -8.26 -11.10
CA GLU A 319 11.37 -8.54 -9.68
C GLU A 319 11.37 -7.25 -8.84
N PRO A 320 10.71 -7.24 -7.66
CA PRO A 320 9.90 -8.32 -7.07
C PRO A 320 8.51 -8.51 -7.72
N SER A 321 8.14 -7.70 -8.71
CA SER A 321 6.77 -7.61 -9.23
C SER A 321 6.73 -7.27 -10.71
N ALA A 322 5.68 -7.70 -11.39
CA ALA A 322 5.36 -7.34 -12.78
C ALA A 322 5.25 -5.81 -13.00
N ALA A 323 4.92 -5.03 -11.96
CA ALA A 323 4.83 -3.58 -12.05
C ALA A 323 6.16 -2.92 -12.47
N PHE A 324 7.31 -3.48 -12.05
CA PHE A 324 8.62 -2.98 -12.50
C PHE A 324 8.84 -3.25 -13.99
N GLY A 325 8.40 -4.41 -14.48
CA GLY A 325 8.42 -4.76 -15.90
C GLY A 325 7.57 -3.81 -16.74
N GLU A 326 6.32 -3.59 -16.33
CA GLU A 326 5.40 -2.68 -17.02
C GLU A 326 5.97 -1.26 -17.10
N GLN A 327 6.53 -0.76 -16.00
CA GLN A 327 7.11 0.57 -15.94
C GLN A 327 8.38 0.70 -16.79
N ALA A 328 9.28 -0.29 -16.74
CA ALA A 328 10.49 -0.31 -17.57
C ALA A 328 10.14 -0.37 -19.07
N MET A 329 9.14 -1.17 -19.44
CA MET A 329 8.66 -1.25 -20.82
C MET A 329 8.13 0.10 -21.31
N GLN A 330 7.36 0.83 -20.47
CA GLN A 330 6.90 2.18 -20.80
C GLN A 330 8.08 3.16 -20.99
N MET A 331 9.12 3.09 -20.14
CA MET A 331 10.31 3.91 -20.27
C MET A 331 11.05 3.67 -21.59
N ILE A 332 11.22 2.40 -21.99
CA ILE A 332 11.88 2.04 -23.25
C ILE A 332 11.06 2.50 -24.46
N ARG A 333 9.74 2.33 -24.44
CA ARG A 333 8.83 2.81 -25.51
C ARG A 333 8.88 4.33 -25.71
N ALA A 334 9.11 5.08 -24.64
CA ALA A 334 9.24 6.53 -24.69
C ALA A 334 10.64 7.00 -25.14
N ALA A 335 11.63 6.10 -25.19
CA ALA A 335 13.01 6.40 -25.56
C ALA A 335 13.25 6.19 -27.06
N ARG A 336 14.29 6.85 -27.59
CA ARG A 336 14.68 6.79 -29.00
C ARG A 336 16.20 6.70 -29.13
N LYS A 337 16.69 5.74 -29.92
CA LYS A 337 18.11 5.64 -30.29
C LYS A 337 18.47 6.63 -31.39
N VAL A 338 19.74 6.94 -31.55
CA VAL A 338 20.21 7.68 -32.73
C VAL A 338 19.97 6.84 -33.99
N ALA A 339 19.49 7.47 -35.05
CA ALA A 339 19.21 6.83 -36.34
C ALA A 339 20.46 6.15 -36.93
N SER A 340 20.24 5.10 -37.71
CA SER A 340 21.28 4.32 -38.40
C SER A 340 20.79 3.84 -39.75
N SER A 341 21.74 3.39 -40.59
CA SER A 341 21.44 2.79 -41.89
C SER A 341 20.67 1.46 -41.80
N SER A 342 20.75 0.77 -40.67
CA SER A 342 20.02 -0.48 -40.39
C SER A 342 19.27 -0.42 -39.06
N GLY A 343 18.19 -1.18 -38.93
CA GLY A 343 17.53 -1.40 -37.64
C GLY A 343 18.28 -2.43 -36.79
N ALA A 344 17.75 -2.70 -35.59
CA ALA A 344 18.25 -3.71 -34.68
C ALA A 344 17.08 -4.52 -34.11
N THR A 345 17.23 -5.83 -33.93
CA THR A 345 16.17 -6.68 -33.38
C THR A 345 16.64 -7.49 -32.18
N GLY A 346 15.74 -7.72 -31.22
CA GLY A 346 16.04 -8.51 -30.03
C GLY A 346 17.05 -7.85 -29.08
N CYS A 347 17.06 -6.52 -29.01
CA CYS A 347 17.87 -5.79 -28.05
C CYS A 347 17.36 -6.04 -26.64
N ILE A 348 18.26 -6.17 -25.66
CA ILE A 348 17.93 -6.45 -24.27
C ILE A 348 18.51 -5.36 -23.37
N GLU A 349 17.69 -4.80 -22.48
CA GLU A 349 18.09 -3.82 -21.48
C GLU A 349 17.71 -4.29 -20.06
N LEU A 350 18.62 -4.13 -19.10
CA LEU A 350 18.34 -4.31 -17.67
C LEU A 350 18.13 -2.96 -17.00
N VAL A 351 16.88 -2.66 -16.68
CA VAL A 351 16.50 -1.45 -15.94
C VAL A 351 16.54 -1.75 -14.43
N ARG A 352 17.32 -0.98 -13.68
CA ARG A 352 17.38 -1.05 -12.21
C ARG A 352 16.64 0.12 -11.59
N PHE A 353 15.82 -0.19 -10.60
CA PHE A 353 15.06 0.78 -9.80
C PHE A 353 15.67 0.78 -8.40
N VAL A 354 16.48 1.80 -8.12
CA VAL A 354 17.19 1.98 -6.86
C VAL A 354 16.68 3.24 -6.16
N ILE A 355 16.58 3.20 -4.84
CA ILE A 355 16.21 4.36 -4.03
C ILE A 355 17.51 5.11 -3.70
N GLY A 356 17.68 6.30 -4.31
CA GLY A 356 18.82 7.15 -4.01
C GLY A 356 18.79 7.67 -2.57
N LYS A 357 19.97 7.92 -1.99
CA LYS A 357 20.10 8.60 -0.67
C LYS A 357 19.62 10.05 -0.68
N GLU A 358 19.42 10.65 -1.86
CA GLU A 358 19.10 12.09 -2.02
C GLU A 358 17.61 12.43 -2.12
N ASP A 359 16.69 11.45 -2.03
CA ASP A 359 15.24 11.72 -1.94
C ASP A 359 14.79 12.04 -0.49
N GLY A 360 15.74 12.26 0.42
CA GLY A 360 15.53 12.71 1.80
C GLY A 360 15.26 14.21 1.92
N SER A 361 14.79 14.87 0.85
CA SER A 361 14.35 16.26 0.95
C SER A 361 13.14 16.30 1.89
N HIS A 362 13.41 16.78 3.11
CA HIS A 362 12.45 17.37 4.01
C HIS A 362 11.57 18.39 3.26
N ASN A 363 10.50 17.93 2.64
CA ASN A 363 9.31 18.75 2.59
C ASN A 363 8.50 18.34 3.80
N GLY A 364 8.50 19.22 4.79
CA GLY A 364 7.44 19.29 5.78
C GLY A 364 6.13 19.59 5.07
N ASP A 365 5.63 18.64 4.29
CA ASP A 365 4.24 18.52 3.90
C ASP A 365 3.48 18.25 5.20
N THR A 366 3.28 19.34 5.94
CA THR A 366 2.21 19.46 6.91
C THR A 366 0.98 18.96 6.17
N PRO A 367 0.26 17.95 6.68
CA PRO A 367 -1.09 17.71 6.21
C PRO A 367 -1.79 19.05 6.31
N ALA A 368 -2.10 19.66 5.16
CA ALA A 368 -2.85 20.89 5.13
C ALA A 368 -4.20 20.54 5.73
N PHE A 369 -4.37 20.85 7.01
CA PHE A 369 -5.68 20.95 7.60
C PHE A 369 -6.42 21.96 6.73
N PRO A 370 -7.51 21.58 6.04
CA PRO A 370 -8.20 22.51 5.16
C PRO A 370 -8.58 23.76 5.97
N ASP A 371 -8.40 24.92 5.36
CA ASP A 371 -8.76 26.22 5.94
C ASP A 371 -10.18 26.24 6.52
#